data_AF-A0A6C0GFS9-F1
#
_entry.id   AF-A0A6C0GFS9-F1
#
_cell.length_a   1.000
_cell.length_b   1.000
_cell.length_c   1.000
_cell.angle_alpha   90.00
_cell.angle_beta   90.00
_cell.angle_gamma   90.00
#
_symmetry.space_group_name_H-M   'P 1'
#
loop_
_entity.id
_entity.type
_entity.pdbx_description
1 polymer ?
#
loop_
_entity_poly.entity_id
_entity_poly.type
_entity_poly.pdbx_seq_one_letter_code
_entity_poly.pdbx_strand_id
1 'polypeptide(L)'
;MIPAFSKFLVFFFAVASFLPQMDTYELSKLPHLIEHYQEHSSQNTSFTLLDFLSLHYGAQKKNHEDTHQDAGCLPFQQHAVSGLFFMLETVYFTCTRQSAYQIITKPFYKTAHYTVYLATIWQPPKSC
;
A
#
# COMPACT_ATOMS: atom_id res chain seq x y z
N MET A 1 9.57 -36.76 -7.08
CA MET A 1 10.05 -35.75 -6.10
C MET A 1 10.10 -34.33 -6.67
N ILE A 2 10.48 -34.14 -7.94
CA ILE A 2 10.64 -32.82 -8.59
C ILE A 2 9.37 -31.92 -8.61
N PRO A 3 8.13 -32.42 -8.84
CA PRO A 3 6.98 -31.52 -9.00
C PRO A 3 6.48 -30.95 -7.66
N ALA A 4 6.68 -31.67 -6.55
CA ALA A 4 6.32 -31.16 -5.23
C ALA A 4 7.26 -30.03 -4.79
N PHE A 5 8.56 -30.17 -5.09
CA PHE A 5 9.57 -29.17 -4.81
C PHE A 5 9.35 -27.87 -5.59
N SER A 6 9.04 -27.98 -6.89
CA SER A 6 8.71 -26.82 -7.72
C SER A 6 7.46 -26.08 -7.23
N LYS A 7 6.39 -26.80 -6.88
CA LYS A 7 5.16 -26.20 -6.31
C LYS A 7 5.42 -25.52 -4.97
N PHE A 8 6.26 -26.13 -4.13
CA PHE A 8 6.66 -25.55 -2.86
C PHE A 8 7.43 -24.24 -3.07
N LEU A 9 8.40 -24.19 -4.00
CA LEU A 9 9.14 -22.97 -4.29
C LEU A 9 8.24 -21.85 -4.82
N VAL A 10 7.32 -22.17 -5.74
CA VAL A 10 6.38 -21.18 -6.27
C VAL A 10 5.50 -20.60 -5.15
N PHE A 11 4.96 -21.46 -4.28
CA PHE A 11 4.17 -21.02 -3.13
C PHE A 11 5.00 -20.17 -2.16
N PHE A 12 6.23 -20.60 -1.87
CA PHE A 12 7.15 -19.89 -0.98
C PHE A 12 7.49 -18.49 -1.51
N PHE A 13 7.87 -18.36 -2.79
CA PHE A 13 8.16 -17.07 -3.41
C PHE A 13 6.92 -16.17 -3.50
N ALA A 14 5.74 -16.75 -3.76
CA ALA A 14 4.50 -15.99 -3.77
C ALA A 14 4.20 -15.40 -2.38
N VAL A 15 4.23 -16.20 -1.32
CA VAL A 15 4.01 -15.74 0.06
C VAL A 15 5.09 -14.74 0.48
N ALA A 16 6.35 -15.00 0.16
CA ALA A 16 7.46 -14.11 0.49
C ALA A 16 7.31 -12.75 -0.17
N SER A 17 6.78 -12.68 -1.40
CA SER A 17 6.55 -11.41 -2.11
C SER A 17 5.48 -10.51 -1.45
N PHE A 18 4.60 -11.08 -0.62
CA PHE A 18 3.62 -10.31 0.18
C PHE A 18 4.18 -9.85 1.53
N LEU A 19 5.35 -10.33 1.94
CA LEU A 19 5.99 -9.89 3.18
C LEU A 19 6.70 -8.54 2.92
N PRO A 20 6.35 -7.47 3.66
CA PRO A 20 7.08 -6.21 3.54
C PRO A 20 8.57 -6.46 3.81
N GLN A 21 9.45 -5.86 3.00
CA GLN A 21 10.92 -6.01 3.02
C GLN A 21 11.49 -7.24 2.30
N MET A 22 10.67 -8.09 1.67
CA MET A 22 11.14 -9.18 0.80
C MET A 22 11.10 -8.74 -0.67
N ASP A 23 11.96 -7.79 -1.04
CA ASP A 23 12.14 -7.39 -2.43
C ASP A 23 12.80 -8.53 -3.21
N THR A 24 12.00 -9.32 -3.93
CA THR A 24 12.51 -10.36 -4.84
C THR A 24 13.41 -9.81 -5.93
N TYR A 25 13.33 -8.50 -6.20
CA TYR A 25 14.28 -7.78 -7.03
C TYR A 25 15.72 -7.91 -6.53
N GLU A 26 15.96 -7.93 -5.21
CA GLU A 26 17.32 -8.12 -4.68
C GLU A 26 17.89 -9.49 -5.05
N LEU A 27 17.05 -10.54 -5.17
CA LEU A 27 17.50 -11.85 -5.64
C LEU A 27 18.01 -11.83 -7.09
N SER A 28 17.53 -10.89 -7.92
CA SER A 28 18.01 -10.74 -9.30
C SER A 28 19.47 -10.29 -9.38
N LYS A 29 20.04 -9.76 -8.30
CA LYS A 29 21.44 -9.32 -8.20
C LYS A 29 22.40 -10.44 -7.76
N LEU A 30 21.89 -11.64 -7.45
CA LEU A 30 22.73 -12.79 -7.07
C LEU A 30 23.77 -13.20 -8.12
N PRO A 31 23.47 -13.20 -9.44
CA PRO A 31 24.49 -13.51 -10.45
C PRO A 31 25.68 -12.55 -10.38
N HIS A 32 25.41 -11.25 -10.24
CA HIS A 32 26.45 -10.22 -10.14
C HIS A 32 27.31 -10.38 -8.87
N LEU A 33 26.72 -10.78 -7.74
CA LEU A 33 27.48 -11.11 -6.53
C LEU A 33 28.48 -12.26 -6.75
N ILE A 34 28.10 -13.28 -7.53
CA ILE A 34 28.98 -14.40 -7.86
C ILE A 34 30.12 -13.94 -8.75
N GLU A 35 29.82 -13.15 -9.78
CA GLU A 35 30.84 -12.58 -10.68
C GLU A 35 31.84 -11.72 -9.89
N HIS A 36 31.36 -10.81 -9.04
CA HIS A 36 32.21 -9.95 -8.21
C HIS A 36 33.11 -10.76 -7.26
N TYR A 37 32.57 -11.80 -6.64
CA TYR A 37 33.36 -12.72 -5.81
C TYR A 37 34.47 -13.42 -6.63
N GLN A 38 34.16 -13.85 -7.85
CA GLN A 38 35.14 -14.49 -8.74
C GLN A 38 36.26 -13.52 -9.13
N GLU A 39 35.95 -12.24 -9.36
CA GLU A 39 36.94 -11.20 -9.63
C GLU A 39 37.93 -11.07 -8.46
N HIS A 40 37.45 -10.92 -7.22
CA HIS A 40 38.31 -10.87 -6.04
C HIS A 40 39.12 -12.17 -5.84
N SER A 41 38.49 -13.33 -6.03
CA SER A 41 39.15 -14.63 -5.89
C SER A 41 40.21 -14.86 -6.98
N SER A 42 40.04 -14.28 -8.17
CA SER A 42 41.02 -14.33 -9.26
C SER A 42 42.27 -13.49 -8.97
N GLN A 43 42.10 -12.37 -8.26
CA GLN A 43 43.20 -11.48 -7.89
C GLN A 43 44.01 -12.01 -6.70
N ASN A 44 43.38 -12.82 -5.84
CA ASN A 44 44.03 -13.40 -4.68
C ASN A 44 43.47 -14.79 -4.36
N THR A 45 44.25 -15.84 -4.63
CA THR A 45 43.85 -17.24 -4.44
C THR A 45 43.56 -17.64 -3.00
N SER A 46 44.00 -16.83 -2.02
CA SER A 46 43.70 -17.05 -0.59
C SER A 46 42.40 -16.37 -0.15
N PHE A 47 41.79 -15.56 -1.02
CA PHE A 47 40.59 -14.80 -0.71
C PHE A 47 39.37 -15.71 -0.73
N THR A 48 38.68 -15.78 0.41
CA THR A 48 37.52 -16.66 0.58
C THR A 48 36.21 -15.91 0.42
N LEU A 49 35.13 -16.66 0.23
CA LEU A 49 33.77 -16.10 0.22
C LEU A 49 33.41 -15.44 1.56
N LEU A 50 33.96 -15.91 2.67
CA LEU A 50 33.77 -15.28 3.98
C LEU A 50 34.47 -13.92 4.06
N ASP A 51 35.68 -13.81 3.50
CA ASP A 51 36.42 -12.54 3.43
C ASP A 51 35.64 -11.52 2.58
N PHE A 52 35.12 -11.96 1.43
CA PHE A 52 34.25 -11.16 0.58
C PHE A 52 33.01 -10.64 1.32
N LEU A 53 32.29 -11.54 2.00
CA LEU A 53 31.09 -11.14 2.75
C LEU A 53 31.43 -10.20 3.91
N SER A 54 32.54 -10.43 4.61
CA SER A 54 33.03 -9.55 5.68
C SER A 54 33.39 -8.15 5.15
N LEU A 55 33.99 -8.09 3.95
CA LEU A 55 34.38 -6.84 3.31
C LEU A 55 33.17 -6.01 2.86
N HIS A 56 32.18 -6.63 2.22
CA HIS A 56 31.02 -5.92 1.62
C HIS A 56 29.78 -5.83 2.52
N TYR A 57 29.62 -6.71 3.52
CA TYR A 57 28.47 -6.75 4.44
C TYR A 57 28.85 -6.63 5.92
N GLY A 58 30.14 -6.73 6.25
CA GLY A 58 30.63 -6.62 7.62
C GLY A 58 31.04 -5.20 8.01
N ALA A 59 31.70 -5.10 9.16
CA ALA A 59 32.17 -3.82 9.71
C ALA A 59 33.22 -3.12 8.82
N GLN A 60 33.90 -3.88 7.95
CA GLN A 60 34.94 -3.35 7.06
C GLN A 60 34.38 -2.58 5.85
N LYS A 61 33.07 -2.69 5.58
CA LYS A 61 32.38 -1.96 4.50
C LYS A 61 32.66 -0.46 4.50
N LYS A 62 32.78 0.15 5.68
CA LYS A 62 33.02 1.60 5.85
C LYS A 62 34.41 2.07 5.39
N ASN A 63 35.37 1.16 5.31
CA ASN A 63 36.77 1.45 5.00
C ASN A 63 37.16 1.00 3.58
N HIS A 64 36.23 0.43 2.82
CA HIS A 64 36.49 -0.05 1.48
C HIS A 64 36.14 1.04 0.46
N GLU A 65 37.16 1.58 -0.22
CA GLU A 65 37.09 2.74 -1.11
C GLU A 65 36.39 2.51 -2.46
N ASP A 66 35.95 1.28 -2.79
CA ASP A 66 35.14 0.99 -4.01
C ASP A 66 33.68 1.47 -3.90
N THR A 67 33.47 2.54 -3.13
CA THR A 67 32.17 3.10 -2.75
C THR A 67 31.42 3.71 -3.94
N HIS A 68 32.04 3.89 -5.11
CA HIS A 68 31.41 4.57 -6.24
C HIS A 68 30.98 3.66 -7.40
N GLN A 69 31.50 2.44 -7.52
CA GLN A 69 31.16 1.53 -8.63
C GLN A 69 30.24 0.37 -8.21
N ASP A 70 30.34 -0.10 -6.96
CA ASP A 70 29.62 -1.28 -6.48
C ASP A 70 28.41 -0.97 -5.57
N ALA A 71 28.24 0.31 -5.19
CA ALA A 71 27.21 0.72 -4.25
C ALA A 71 25.80 0.50 -4.82
N GLY A 72 25.10 -0.51 -4.31
CA GLY A 72 23.73 -0.86 -4.72
C GLY A 72 23.64 -1.96 -5.78
N CYS A 73 24.78 -2.39 -6.34
CA CYS A 73 24.85 -3.48 -7.33
C CYS A 73 24.79 -4.86 -6.69
N LEU A 74 25.25 -4.99 -5.43
CA LEU A 74 25.11 -6.23 -4.68
C LEU A 74 23.76 -6.32 -3.94
N PRO A 75 23.21 -7.53 -3.81
CA PRO A 75 21.93 -7.75 -3.13
C PRO A 75 21.98 -7.35 -1.65
N PHE A 76 20.86 -6.90 -1.11
CA PHE A 76 20.68 -6.69 0.34
C PHE A 76 21.61 -5.65 0.99
N GLN A 77 22.27 -4.80 0.21
CA GLN A 77 23.14 -3.73 0.74
C GLN A 77 22.37 -2.54 1.31
N GLN A 78 21.11 -2.36 0.89
CA GLN A 78 20.24 -1.29 1.33
C GLN A 78 19.03 -1.89 2.06
N HIS A 79 18.74 -1.38 3.25
CA HIS A 79 17.46 -1.60 3.92
C HIS A 79 16.44 -0.60 3.36
N ALA A 80 16.19 -0.64 2.06
CA ALA A 80 15.13 0.17 1.48
C ALA A 80 13.80 -0.47 1.88
N VAL A 81 12.98 0.26 2.64
CA VAL A 81 11.57 -0.07 2.81
C VAL A 81 10.92 0.21 1.45
N SER A 82 10.92 -0.76 0.56
CA SER A 82 10.11 -0.69 -0.66
C SER A 82 8.65 -0.84 -0.23
N GLY A 83 8.03 0.29 0.10
CA GLY A 83 6.60 0.34 0.32
C GLY A 83 5.91 -0.12 -0.95
N LEU A 84 5.17 -1.22 -0.89
CA LEU A 84 4.32 -1.64 -1.99
C LEU A 84 3.26 -0.56 -2.24
N PHE A 85 3.52 0.34 -3.19
CA PHE A 85 2.54 1.30 -3.68
C PHE A 85 1.63 0.58 -4.67
N PHE A 86 0.52 0.03 -4.18
CA PHE A 86 -0.56 -0.41 -5.04
C PHE A 86 -1.30 0.82 -5.56
N MET A 87 -1.09 1.15 -6.84
CA MET A 87 -1.94 2.11 -7.54
C MET A 87 -3.28 1.42 -7.82
N LEU A 88 -4.28 1.67 -6.96
CA LEU A 88 -5.65 1.25 -7.22
C LEU A 88 -6.15 1.98 -8.46
N GLU A 89 -6.55 1.21 -9.48
CA GLU A 89 -7.14 1.75 -10.70
C GLU A 89 -8.44 2.50 -10.35
N THR A 90 -8.61 3.71 -10.90
CA THR A 90 -9.72 4.60 -10.56
C THR A 90 -11.07 3.93 -10.85
N VAL A 91 -11.82 3.59 -9.80
CA VAL A 91 -13.17 3.03 -9.93
C VAL A 91 -14.14 4.17 -10.25
N TYR A 92 -14.69 4.18 -11.46
CA TYR A 92 -15.75 5.12 -11.85
C TYR A 92 -17.13 4.54 -11.51
N PHE A 93 -17.92 5.27 -10.73
CA PHE A 93 -19.33 4.95 -10.48
C PHE A 93 -20.21 5.66 -11.51
N THR A 94 -21.06 4.91 -12.22
CA THR A 94 -22.09 5.49 -13.08
C THR A 94 -23.37 5.70 -12.27
N CYS A 95 -23.70 6.96 -11.98
CA CYS A 95 -24.98 7.33 -11.39
C CYS A 95 -26.03 7.44 -12.51
N THR A 96 -26.84 6.41 -12.70
CA THR A 96 -27.97 6.46 -13.63
C THR A 96 -29.12 7.22 -12.99
N ARG A 97 -29.55 8.31 -13.63
CA ARG A 97 -30.68 9.13 -13.18
C ARG A 97 -31.96 8.32 -13.26
N GLN A 98 -32.55 7.97 -12.12
CA GLN A 98 -33.93 7.44 -12.10
C GLN A 98 -34.90 8.49 -12.64
N SER A 99 -35.86 8.05 -13.45
CA SER A 99 -36.87 8.91 -14.08
C SER A 99 -37.69 9.67 -13.03
N ALA A 100 -38.05 10.91 -13.36
CA ALA A 100 -38.72 11.82 -12.45
C ALA A 100 -40.04 11.23 -11.93
N TYR A 101 -40.16 11.09 -10.60
CA TYR A 101 -41.41 10.73 -9.94
C TYR A 101 -42.37 11.93 -9.99
N GLN A 102 -43.63 11.68 -10.37
CA GLN A 102 -44.68 12.70 -10.40
C GLN A 102 -45.08 13.04 -8.95
N ILE A 103 -44.72 14.24 -8.48
CA ILE A 103 -45.19 14.74 -7.19
C ILE A 103 -46.65 15.17 -7.35
N ILE A 104 -47.58 14.34 -6.90
CA ILE A 104 -48.99 14.73 -6.80
C ILE A 104 -49.13 15.62 -5.56
N THR A 105 -49.13 16.94 -5.75
CA THR A 105 -49.46 17.89 -4.69
C THR A 105 -50.96 17.87 -4.46
N LYS A 106 -51.42 17.17 -3.42
CA LYS A 106 -52.79 17.37 -2.91
C LYS A 106 -52.81 18.68 -2.13
N PRO A 107 -53.71 19.65 -2.43
CA PRO A 107 -53.78 20.87 -1.64
C PRO A 107 -54.16 20.52 -0.19
N PHE A 108 -53.22 20.75 0.71
CA PHE A 108 -53.38 20.57 2.15
C PHE A 108 -54.17 21.77 2.67
N TYR A 109 -55.47 21.54 2.91
CA TYR A 109 -56.45 22.43 3.56
C TYR A 109 -56.96 23.64 2.77
N LYS A 110 -58.16 23.51 2.21
CA LYS A 110 -59.06 24.63 1.89
C LYS A 110 -60.21 24.62 2.89
N THR A 111 -59.97 25.05 4.12
CA THR A 111 -61.07 25.40 5.02
C THR A 111 -60.63 26.51 5.97
N ALA A 112 -60.92 27.75 5.58
CA ALA A 112 -60.90 28.87 6.50
C ALA A 112 -62.14 28.74 7.40
N HIS A 113 -62.02 27.99 8.49
CA HIS A 113 -63.00 28.03 9.57
C HIS A 113 -62.64 29.19 10.49
N TYR A 114 -63.32 30.33 10.30
CA TYR A 114 -63.29 31.43 11.26
C TYR A 114 -64.18 31.06 12.45
N THR A 115 -63.56 30.74 13.59
CA THR A 115 -64.32 30.51 14.83
C THR A 115 -64.55 31.86 15.51
N VAL A 116 -65.81 32.27 15.62
CA VAL A 116 -66.27 33.52 16.28
C VAL A 116 -65.82 33.62 17.76
N TYR A 117 -65.33 32.53 18.33
CA TYR A 117 -64.94 32.37 19.74
C TYR A 117 -63.52 32.81 20.09
N LEU A 118 -62.69 33.28 19.15
CA LEU A 118 -61.33 33.77 19.48
C LEU A 118 -61.32 35.11 20.23
N ALA A 119 -62.43 35.85 20.23
CA ALA A 119 -62.51 37.16 20.91
C ALA A 119 -62.81 37.07 22.42
N THR A 120 -63.21 35.90 22.94
CA THR A 120 -63.61 35.71 24.35
C THR A 120 -62.47 35.24 25.25
N ILE A 121 -61.38 34.69 24.70
CA ILE A 121 -60.25 34.15 25.47
C ILE A 121 -59.39 35.23 26.14
N TRP A 122 -59.45 36.48 25.66
CA TRP A 122 -58.62 37.59 26.15
C TRP A 122 -59.41 38.66 26.92
N GLN A 123 -60.60 38.34 27.43
CA GLN A 123 -61.34 39.29 28.26
C GLN A 123 -60.86 39.22 29.72
N PRO A 124 -60.57 40.37 30.37
CA PRO A 124 -60.19 40.38 31.77
C PRO A 124 -61.36 39.91 32.66
N PRO A 125 -61.07 39.41 33.88
CA PRO A 125 -62.10 38.95 34.82
C PRO A 125 -63.06 40.09 35.16
N LYS A 126 -64.37 39.81 35.12
CA LYS A 126 -65.38 40.78 35.55
C LYS A 126 -65.56 40.68 37.06
N SER A 127 -65.36 41.79 37.77
CA SER A 127 -65.62 41.90 39.21
C SER A 127 -67.13 41.98 39.46
N CYS A 128 -67.60 41.39 40.57
CA CYS A 128 -68.99 41.43 41.03
C CYS A 128 -69.41 42.82 41.50
#